data_AF-A0A7C1DNI2-F1
#
_entry.id   AF-A0A7C1DNI2-F1
#
_cell.length_a   1.000
_cell.length_b   1.000
_cell.length_c   1.000
_cell.angle_alpha   90.00
_cell.angle_beta   90.00
_cell.angle_gamma   90.00
#
_symmetry.space_group_name_H-M   'P 1'
#
loop_
_entity.id
_entity.type
_entity.pdbx_description
1 polymer ?
#
loop_
_entity_poly.entity_id
_entity_poly.type
_entity_poly.pdbx_seq_one_letter_code
_entity_poly.pdbx_strand_id
1 'polypeptide(L)'
;MDPESIKPERKAAPRLSRDQTKCLKVLDLGRKDLASNDRHAVIRKAYKRLAKHHHPDVGGDTEKFKELNRAHEQMLMWCENPNYTCRKALEDCWSYDSFTNRWSPPL
;
A
#
# COMPACT_ATOMS: atom_id res chain seq x y z
N MET A 1 -16.26 1.02 -30.48
CA MET A 1 -15.19 0.14 -29.97
C MET A 1 -14.07 1.06 -29.53
N ASP A 2 -14.11 1.50 -28.29
CA ASP A 2 -13.18 2.49 -27.74
C ASP A 2 -11.81 1.83 -27.48
N PRO A 3 -10.74 2.24 -28.20
CA PRO A 3 -9.42 1.62 -28.08
C PRO A 3 -8.79 1.82 -26.69
N GLU A 4 -9.31 2.74 -25.87
CA GLU A 4 -8.87 2.94 -24.49
C GLU A 4 -9.45 1.93 -23.49
N SER A 5 -10.47 1.15 -23.88
CA SER A 5 -11.11 0.14 -23.02
C SER A 5 -10.24 -1.11 -22.83
N ILE A 6 -9.25 -1.33 -23.70
CA ILE A 6 -8.30 -2.45 -23.64
C ILE A 6 -7.04 -2.03 -22.88
N LYS A 7 -7.20 -1.42 -21.70
CA LYS A 7 -6.08 -1.27 -20.76
C LYS A 7 -6.16 -2.45 -19.80
N PRO A 8 -5.22 -3.42 -19.84
CA PRO A 8 -5.21 -4.49 -18.87
C PRO A 8 -5.14 -3.85 -17.49
N GLU A 9 -6.13 -4.15 -16.65
CA GLU A 9 -6.14 -3.74 -15.25
C GLU A 9 -4.82 -4.20 -14.63
N ARG A 10 -3.87 -3.28 -14.46
CA ARG A 10 -2.59 -3.57 -13.83
C ARG A 10 -2.92 -3.84 -12.37
N LYS A 11 -3.22 -5.10 -12.04
CA LYS A 11 -3.39 -5.60 -10.67
C LYS A 11 -2.04 -5.58 -9.96
N ALA A 12 -1.48 -4.39 -9.79
CA ALA A 12 -0.28 -4.12 -9.04
C ALA A 12 -0.68 -3.99 -7.57
N ALA A 13 -0.37 -5.00 -6.77
CA ALA A 13 -0.60 -4.94 -5.34
C ALA A 13 0.56 -4.19 -4.68
N PRO A 14 0.29 -3.26 -3.74
CA PRO A 14 1.34 -2.63 -2.96
C PRO A 14 2.07 -3.71 -2.16
N ARG A 15 3.39 -3.77 -2.32
CA ARG A 15 4.25 -4.65 -1.54
C ARG A 15 4.52 -3.97 -0.21
N LEU A 16 4.07 -4.61 0.85
CA LEU A 16 4.16 -4.09 2.21
C LEU A 16 4.99 -5.04 3.06
N SER A 17 5.90 -4.49 3.84
CA SER A 17 6.62 -5.25 4.88
C SER A 17 5.64 -5.70 5.98
N ARG A 18 6.11 -6.58 6.88
CA ARG A 18 5.33 -7.03 8.04
C ARG A 18 4.93 -5.84 8.93
N ASP A 19 5.82 -4.86 9.12
CA ASP A 19 5.55 -3.67 9.92
C ASP A 19 4.58 -2.73 9.21
N GLN A 20 4.74 -2.50 7.91
CA GLN A 20 3.78 -1.69 7.12
C GLN A 20 2.38 -2.31 7.13
N THR A 21 2.29 -3.66 7.08
CA THR A 21 1.01 -4.36 7.20
C THR A 21 0.39 -4.18 8.60
N LYS A 22 1.19 -4.09 9.67
CA LYS A 22 0.68 -3.74 11.01
C LYS A 22 0.20 -2.29 11.05
N CYS A 23 0.98 -1.34 10.50
CA CYS A 23 0.61 0.07 10.45
C CYS A 23 -0.73 0.28 9.72
N LEU A 24 -0.99 -0.46 8.64
CA LEU A 24 -2.30 -0.45 7.97
C LEU A 24 -3.44 -0.90 8.87
N LYS A 25 -3.24 -1.94 9.69
CA LYS A 25 -4.25 -2.40 10.65
C LYS A 25 -4.50 -1.35 11.73
N VAL A 26 -3.45 -0.69 12.22
CA VAL A 26 -3.57 0.39 13.22
C VAL A 26 -4.36 1.58 12.64
N LEU A 27 -4.14 1.90 11.36
CA LEU A 27 -4.86 2.97 10.65
C LEU A 27 -6.25 2.55 10.14
N ASP A 28 -6.66 1.29 10.36
CA ASP A 28 -7.91 0.72 9.84
C ASP A 28 -8.06 0.90 8.31
N LEU A 29 -6.97 0.64 7.57
CA LEU A 29 -6.90 0.79 6.12
C LEU A 29 -6.64 -0.53 5.41
N GLY A 30 -7.29 -0.71 4.27
CA GLY A 30 -7.08 -1.85 3.39
C GLY A 30 -5.91 -1.63 2.42
N ARG A 31 -5.36 -2.73 1.88
CA ARG A 31 -4.36 -2.67 0.81
C ARG A 31 -4.91 -2.03 -0.48
N LYS A 32 -6.22 -2.11 -0.69
CA LYS A 32 -6.91 -1.54 -1.86
C LYS A 32 -6.93 -0.01 -1.80
N ASP A 33 -7.04 0.55 -0.60
CA ASP A 33 -7.06 2.00 -0.40
C ASP A 33 -5.74 2.67 -0.82
N LEU A 34 -4.62 1.95 -0.73
CA LEU A 34 -3.29 2.40 -1.17
C LEU A 34 -3.06 2.28 -2.69
N ALA A 35 -3.91 1.56 -3.41
CA ALA A 35 -3.80 1.43 -4.86
C ALA A 35 -4.27 2.70 -5.60
N SER A 36 -5.04 3.55 -4.90
CA SER A 36 -5.54 4.80 -5.44
C SER A 36 -4.44 5.86 -5.54
N ASN A 37 -4.56 6.78 -6.50
CA ASN A 37 -3.62 7.88 -6.65
C ASN A 37 -3.54 8.76 -5.39
N ASP A 38 -4.67 8.89 -4.68
CA ASP A 38 -4.86 9.69 -3.48
C ASP A 38 -4.47 9.00 -2.15
N ARG A 39 -3.53 8.05 -2.18
CA ARG A 39 -3.04 7.32 -0.98
C ARG A 39 -2.71 8.22 0.21
N HIS A 40 -2.09 9.38 -0.03
CA HIS A 40 -1.74 10.36 1.01
C HIS A 40 -2.97 10.94 1.70
N ALA A 41 -3.99 11.28 0.91
CA ALA A 41 -5.23 11.83 1.43
C ALA A 41 -5.99 10.77 2.24
N VAL A 42 -5.98 9.52 1.78
CA VAL A 42 -6.63 8.40 2.48
C VAL A 42 -5.98 8.14 3.83
N ILE A 43 -4.64 8.05 3.90
CA ILE A 43 -3.89 7.87 5.15
C ILE A 43 -4.15 9.02 6.13
N ARG A 44 -4.07 10.27 5.67
CA ARG A 44 -4.35 11.45 6.52
C ARG A 44 -5.79 11.47 7.02
N LYS A 45 -6.76 11.08 6.19
CA LYS A 45 -8.18 11.03 6.55
C LYS A 45 -8.44 9.97 7.62
N ALA A 46 -7.89 8.77 7.44
CA ALA A 46 -8.01 7.68 8.41
C ALA A 46 -7.35 8.05 9.74
N TYR A 47 -6.14 8.61 9.71
CA TYR A 47 -5.47 9.12 10.89
C TYR A 47 -6.31 10.15 11.64
N LYS A 48 -6.84 11.17 10.94
CA LYS A 48 -7.71 12.20 11.57
C LYS A 48 -8.96 11.61 12.21
N ARG A 49 -9.56 10.59 11.59
CA ARG A 49 -10.74 9.89 12.15
C ARG A 49 -10.40 9.16 13.45
N LEU A 50 -9.30 8.42 13.47
CA LEU A 50 -8.85 7.66 14.64
C LEU A 50 -8.29 8.56 15.74
N ALA A 51 -7.56 9.61 15.39
CA ALA A 51 -7.02 10.59 16.31
C ALA A 51 -8.12 11.29 17.10
N LYS A 52 -9.27 11.60 16.47
CA LYS A 52 -10.44 12.16 17.16
C LYS A 52 -11.05 11.19 18.18
N HIS A 53 -11.00 9.89 17.89
CA HIS A 53 -11.56 8.87 18.78
C HIS A 53 -10.65 8.54 19.96
N HIS A 54 -9.34 8.52 19.73
CA HIS A 54 -8.32 8.17 20.73
C HIS A 54 -7.61 9.39 21.33
N HIS A 55 -8.16 10.60 21.17
CA HIS A 55 -7.50 11.81 21.67
C HIS A 55 -7.42 11.78 23.21
N PRO A 56 -6.28 12.13 23.82
CA PRO A 56 -6.14 12.10 25.29
C PRO A 56 -7.14 13.02 26.00
N ASP A 57 -7.52 14.15 25.38
CA ASP A 57 -8.48 15.10 25.98
C ASP A 57 -9.91 14.56 26.11
N VAL A 58 -10.29 13.54 25.32
CA VAL A 58 -11.60 12.86 25.45
C VAL A 58 -11.50 11.55 26.25
N GLY A 59 -10.40 11.33 26.96
CA GLY A 59 -10.17 10.11 27.75
C GLY A 59 -9.59 8.94 26.94
N GLY A 60 -8.92 9.23 25.82
CA GLY A 60 -8.25 8.23 25.00
C GLY A 60 -6.90 7.76 25.54
N ASP A 61 -6.47 6.57 25.12
CA ASP A 61 -5.18 5.98 25.51
C ASP A 61 -4.00 6.64 24.80
N THR A 62 -3.12 7.27 25.58
CA THR A 62 -1.89 7.91 25.05
C THR A 62 -0.96 6.92 24.36
N GLU A 63 -0.90 5.66 24.80
CA GLU A 63 -0.08 4.61 24.16
C GLU A 63 -0.60 4.27 22.77
N LYS A 64 -1.92 4.09 22.61
CA LYS A 64 -2.54 3.84 21.30
C LYS A 64 -2.34 5.02 20.36
N PHE A 65 -2.40 6.24 20.88
CA PHE A 65 -2.16 7.44 20.08
C PHE A 65 -0.71 7.51 19.57
N LYS A 66 0.28 7.13 20.39
CA LYS A 66 1.68 7.03 19.96
C LYS A 66 1.86 5.98 18.85
N GLU A 67 1.22 4.82 18.99
CA GLU A 67 1.26 3.77 17.95
C GLU A 67 0.61 4.26 16.65
N LEU A 68 -0.54 4.94 16.76
CA LEU A 68 -1.25 5.53 15.63
C LEU A 68 -0.38 6.56 14.89
N ASN A 69 0.31 7.43 15.63
CA ASN A 69 1.19 8.43 15.02
C ASN A 69 2.39 7.78 14.30
N ARG A 70 3.04 6.79 14.94
CA ARG A 70 4.12 6.01 14.30
C ARG A 70 3.65 5.30 13.04
N ALA A 71 2.46 4.70 13.07
CA ALA A 71 1.88 4.05 11.91
C ALA A 71 1.60 5.04 10.77
N HIS A 72 1.11 6.24 11.10
CA HIS A 72 0.88 7.31 10.14
C HIS A 72 2.19 7.77 9.46
N GLU A 73 3.24 8.02 10.22
CA GLU A 73 4.55 8.43 9.70
C GLU A 73 5.14 7.35 8.78
N GLN A 74 5.12 6.09 9.22
CA GLN A 74 5.62 4.96 8.42
C GLN A 74 4.88 4.81 7.09
N MET A 75 3.55 4.99 7.11
CA MET A 75 2.74 4.91 5.89
C MET A 75 2.94 6.10 4.96
N LEU A 76 3.23 7.29 5.49
CA LEU A 76 3.63 8.45 4.68
C LEU A 76 4.96 8.21 3.97
N MET A 77 5.98 7.70 4.67
CA MET A 77 7.27 7.33 4.07
C MET A 77 7.10 6.28 2.98
N TRP A 78 6.25 5.28 3.20
CA TRP A 78 5.94 4.28 2.16
C TRP A 78 5.25 4.92 0.94
N CYS A 79 4.42 5.95 1.13
CA CYS A 79 3.77 6.64 0.01
C CYS A 79 4.75 7.45 -0.84
N GLU A 80 5.84 7.96 -0.26
CA GLU A 80 6.91 8.64 -1.00
C GLU A 80 7.69 7.66 -1.89
N ASN A 81 7.93 6.43 -1.41
CA ASN A 81 8.60 5.39 -2.19
C ASN A 81 7.80 4.06 -2.20
N PRO A 82 6.70 4.00 -2.97
CA PRO A 82 5.81 2.86 -2.96
C PRO A 82 6.38 1.72 -3.80
N ASN A 83 6.63 0.57 -3.16
CA ASN A 83 7.03 -0.64 -3.86
C ASN A 83 5.78 -1.44 -4.27
N TYR A 84 5.69 -1.84 -5.53
CA TYR A 84 4.60 -2.67 -6.04
C TYR A 84 5.14 -4.02 -6.51
N THR A 85 4.32 -5.06 -6.36
CA THR A 85 4.57 -6.35 -7.02
C THR A 85 3.51 -6.60 -8.07
N CYS A 86 3.94 -6.83 -9.31
CA CYS A 86 3.13 -7.45 -10.33
C CYS A 86 3.37 -8.96 -10.25
N ARG A 87 2.32 -9.73 -9.96
CA ARG A 87 2.41 -11.20 -9.87
C ARG A 87 2.14 -11.92 -11.20
N LYS A 88 1.85 -11.20 -12.28
CA LYS A 88 1.80 -11.84 -13.59
C LYS A 88 3.21 -11.90 -14.16
N ALA A 89 3.85 -13.06 -14.00
CA ALA A 89 4.52 -13.61 -15.17
C ALA A 89 3.43 -13.70 -16.24
N LEU A 90 3.69 -13.13 -17.41
CA LEU A 90 2.78 -13.30 -18.54
C LEU A 90 2.66 -14.81 -18.78
N GLU A 91 1.46 -15.36 -18.65
CA GLU A 91 1.17 -16.76 -19.01
C GLU A 91 1.69 -16.97 -20.45
N ASP A 92 2.44 -18.05 -20.67
CA ASP A 92 3.10 -18.39 -21.95
C ASP A 92 4.21 -17.46 -22.48
N CYS A 93 4.69 -16.47 -21.73
CA CYS A 93 5.79 -15.64 -22.19
C CYS A 93 7.11 -15.94 -21.46
N TRP A 94 8.16 -16.12 -22.25
CA TRP A 94 9.54 -16.08 -21.76
C TRP A 94 9.87 -14.69 -21.18
N SER A 95 10.42 -14.64 -19.98
CA SER A 95 10.92 -13.39 -19.40
C SER A 95 12.45 -13.37 -19.38
N TYR A 96 13.03 -12.33 -19.97
CA TYR A 96 14.47 -12.08 -19.91
C TYR A 96 14.82 -11.23 -18.69
N ASP A 97 15.67 -11.76 -17.83
CA ASP A 97 16.24 -11.06 -16.68
C ASP A 97 17.60 -10.46 -17.06
N SER A 98 17.67 -9.13 -17.11
CA SER A 98 18.88 -8.40 -17.52
C SER A 98 19.98 -8.39 -16.44
N PHE A 99 19.64 -8.63 -15.17
CA PHE A 99 20.62 -8.69 -14.08
C PHE A 99 21.40 -10.00 -14.09
N THR A 100 20.76 -11.09 -14.50
CA THR A 100 21.33 -12.44 -14.49
C THR A 100 21.62 -12.97 -15.89
N ASN A 101 21.34 -12.19 -16.94
CA ASN A 101 21.46 -12.57 -18.35
C ASN A 101 20.78 -13.90 -18.67
N ARG A 102 19.64 -14.17 -18.01
CA ARG A 102 18.96 -15.47 -18.09
C ARG A 102 17.52 -15.32 -18.50
N TRP A 103 17.09 -16.28 -19.32
CA TRP A 103 15.72 -16.47 -19.71
C TRP A 103 15.04 -17.40 -18.71
N SER A 104 13.88 -16.99 -18.20
CA SER A 104 13.04 -17.84 -17.35
C SER A 104 11.87 -18.38 -18.20
N PRO A 105 11.57 -19.70 -18.13
CA PRO A 105 10.46 -20.28 -18.88
C PRO A 105 9.10 -19.77 -18.33
N PRO A 106 8.04 -19.79 -19.15
CA PRO A 106 6.69 -19.48 -18.69
C PRO A 106 6.21 -20.47 -17.60
N LEU A 107 5.31 -19.99 -16.72
CA LEU A 107 4.69 -20.78 -15.64
C LEU A 107 3.72 -21.83 -16.17
#